data_AF-A0A428NRU2-F1
#
_entry.id   AF-A0A428NRU2-F1
#
_cell.length_a   1.000
_cell.length_b   1.000
_cell.length_c   1.000
_cell.angle_alpha   90.00
_cell.angle_beta   90.00
_cell.angle_gamma   90.00
#
_symmetry.space_group_name_H-M   'P 1'
#
loop_
_entity.id
_entity.type
_entity.pdbx_description
1 polymer ?
#
loop_
_entity_poly.entity_id
_entity_poly.type
_entity_poly.pdbx_seq_one_letter_code
_entity_poly.pdbx_strand_id
1 'polypeptide(L)'
;MPSPNNPPPPPPLSQPAASQPGPSAPGSVATPNIPVRPELPDRRVTADTIEDAYVRFMLYCNPGISPSTPTITLREAFRNPPRSGGKTFSTFAVYELVRKFYDNEIRTWTELTTRLGVEPPDPSKEESAQKIAQYGVRLKKWMNSMHVKAFFEYLMDIPNDYWTKIPADTNPTSQPMRDGVALEDDMALRALLPQIRPRRGRKRPAEDEVVT
;
A
#
# COMPACT_ATOMS: atom_id res chain seq x y z
N MET A 1 89.09 46.15 42.03
CA MET A 1 89.52 44.81 41.57
C MET A 1 88.37 44.17 40.79
N PRO A 2 88.67 43.48 39.68
CA PRO A 2 87.71 42.91 38.72
C PRO A 2 87.19 41.50 39.12
N SER A 3 86.16 41.06 38.38
CA SER A 3 85.27 39.87 38.47
C SER A 3 85.94 38.48 38.63
N PRO A 4 85.20 37.36 38.89
CA PRO A 4 84.44 36.65 37.84
C PRO A 4 83.08 36.05 38.32
N ASN A 5 82.01 36.16 37.53
CA ASN A 5 81.57 35.23 36.47
C ASN A 5 80.99 33.90 37.00
N ASN A 6 79.68 33.86 37.17
CA ASN A 6 78.92 32.67 37.58
C ASN A 6 78.44 31.92 36.30
N PRO A 7 78.52 30.57 36.25
CA PRO A 7 78.17 29.80 35.06
C PRO A 7 76.65 29.69 34.84
N PRO A 8 76.19 29.46 33.59
CA PRO A 8 74.77 29.32 33.28
C PRO A 8 74.21 27.95 33.74
N PRO A 9 72.90 27.88 34.07
CA PRO A 9 72.25 26.64 34.49
C PRO A 9 72.03 25.64 33.33
N PRO A 10 71.93 24.34 33.62
CA PRO A 10 71.71 23.29 32.62
C PRO A 10 70.28 23.30 32.03
N PRO A 11 70.09 22.75 30.82
CA PRO A 11 68.76 22.63 30.21
C PRO A 11 67.87 21.61 30.95
N PRO A 12 66.55 21.82 30.98
CA PRO A 12 65.63 20.92 31.67
C PRO A 12 65.48 19.56 30.97
N LEU A 13 65.48 18.50 31.78
CA LEU A 13 65.14 17.13 31.36
C LEU A 13 63.70 17.03 30.84
N SER A 14 63.55 16.27 29.76
CA SER A 14 62.29 15.89 29.12
C SER A 14 61.32 15.23 30.11
N GLN A 15 60.13 15.81 30.25
CA GLN A 15 58.98 15.14 30.86
C GLN A 15 58.25 14.31 29.79
N PRO A 16 57.68 13.14 30.12
CA PRO A 16 56.75 12.45 29.23
C PRO A 16 55.41 13.20 29.24
N ALA A 17 55.07 13.83 28.11
CA ALA A 17 53.80 14.50 27.92
C ALA A 17 52.65 13.48 27.90
N ALA A 18 51.59 13.82 28.63
CA ALA A 18 50.33 13.12 28.72
C ALA A 18 49.72 12.80 27.35
N SER A 19 49.07 11.64 27.28
CA SER A 19 48.31 11.14 26.14
C SER A 19 47.33 12.18 25.60
N GLN A 20 47.60 12.69 24.40
CA GLN A 20 46.61 13.42 23.61
C GLN A 20 45.64 12.42 22.94
N PRO A 21 44.32 12.65 22.98
CA PRO A 21 43.40 11.94 22.10
C PRO A 21 43.49 12.54 20.68
N GLY A 22 44.02 11.74 19.75
CA GLY A 22 43.97 11.99 18.31
C GLY A 22 42.59 11.74 17.70
N PRO A 23 42.40 12.05 16.41
CA PRO A 23 41.23 12.74 15.89
C PRO A 23 39.98 11.87 15.83
N SER A 24 38.84 12.49 16.16
CA SER A 24 37.51 11.96 15.88
C SER A 24 37.41 11.49 14.44
N ALA A 25 37.09 10.21 14.27
CA ALA A 25 36.75 9.62 12.99
C ALA A 25 35.71 10.48 12.26
N PRO A 26 35.75 10.60 10.92
CA PRO A 26 34.70 11.26 10.18
C PRO A 26 33.38 10.57 10.54
N GLY A 27 32.42 11.36 11.03
CA GLY A 27 31.10 10.88 11.37
C GLY A 27 30.60 10.01 10.23
N SER A 28 30.24 8.77 10.55
CA SER A 28 29.48 7.93 9.62
C SER A 28 28.32 8.78 9.15
N VAL A 29 28.39 9.21 7.88
CA VAL A 29 27.25 9.77 7.18
C VAL A 29 26.20 8.69 7.33
N ALA A 30 25.18 8.96 8.14
CA ALA A 30 24.04 8.08 8.26
C ALA A 30 23.49 7.98 6.84
N THR A 31 23.84 6.89 6.13
CA THR A 31 23.12 6.49 4.94
C THR A 31 21.66 6.53 5.36
N PRO A 32 20.81 7.34 4.70
CA PRO A 32 19.39 7.26 4.98
C PRO A 32 19.05 5.78 4.87
N ASN A 33 18.48 5.21 5.91
CA ASN A 33 18.00 3.84 5.91
C ASN A 33 16.86 3.81 4.90
N ILE A 34 17.20 3.72 3.60
CA ILE A 34 16.24 3.61 2.53
C ILE A 34 15.58 2.26 2.81
N PRO A 35 14.30 2.21 3.22
CA PRO A 35 13.64 0.95 3.45
C PRO A 35 13.75 0.16 2.15
N VAL A 36 14.42 -1.00 2.22
CA VAL A 36 14.62 -1.87 1.06
C VAL A 36 13.23 -2.21 0.53
N ARG A 37 12.94 -1.67 -0.65
CA ARG A 37 11.65 -1.85 -1.29
C ARG A 37 11.50 -3.33 -1.64
N PRO A 38 10.38 -4.00 -1.30
CA PRO A 38 10.12 -5.34 -1.78
C PRO A 38 10.21 -5.37 -3.30
N GLU A 39 10.62 -6.47 -3.91
CA GLU A 39 10.54 -6.61 -5.37
C GLU A 39 9.08 -6.78 -5.82
N LEU A 40 8.82 -6.44 -7.09
CA LEU A 40 7.55 -6.77 -7.71
C LEU A 40 7.35 -8.30 -7.73
N PRO A 41 6.13 -8.81 -7.47
CA PRO A 41 5.87 -10.25 -7.42
C PRO A 41 5.91 -10.88 -8.82
N ASP A 42 6.16 -12.19 -8.90
CA ASP A 42 5.95 -12.92 -10.16
C ASP A 42 4.52 -12.71 -10.69
N ARG A 43 4.40 -12.50 -12.00
CA ARG A 43 3.14 -12.34 -12.72
C ARG A 43 2.41 -13.67 -12.91
N ARG A 44 3.13 -14.81 -12.87
CA ARG A 44 2.58 -16.15 -13.01
C ARG A 44 1.98 -16.62 -11.70
N VAL A 45 0.77 -16.17 -11.42
CA VAL A 45 0.02 -16.53 -10.20
C VAL A 45 -0.91 -17.71 -10.41
N THR A 46 -1.20 -18.40 -9.32
CA THR A 46 -2.21 -19.47 -9.22
C THR A 46 -3.26 -19.07 -8.17
N ALA A 47 -4.32 -19.87 -8.00
CA ALA A 47 -5.30 -19.64 -6.95
C ALA A 47 -4.68 -19.56 -5.55
N ASP A 48 -3.60 -20.30 -5.31
CA ASP A 48 -2.92 -20.34 -4.00
C ASP A 48 -1.92 -19.19 -3.82
N THR A 49 -1.32 -18.68 -4.90
CA THR A 49 -0.25 -17.68 -4.84
C THR A 49 -0.69 -16.24 -5.13
N ILE A 50 -1.87 -16.04 -5.70
CA ILE A 50 -2.35 -14.70 -6.11
C ILE A 50 -2.48 -13.73 -4.95
N GLU A 51 -2.85 -14.20 -3.75
CA GLU A 51 -2.93 -13.33 -2.58
C GLU A 51 -1.55 -12.82 -2.16
N ASP A 52 -0.55 -13.70 -2.06
CA ASP A 52 0.79 -13.30 -1.69
C ASP A 52 1.40 -12.34 -2.70
N ALA A 53 1.15 -12.57 -3.99
CA ALA A 53 1.52 -11.65 -5.04
C ALA A 53 0.84 -10.28 -4.85
N TYR A 54 -0.47 -10.25 -4.61
CA TYR A 54 -1.19 -9.00 -4.36
C TYR A 54 -0.62 -8.22 -3.17
N VAL A 55 -0.31 -8.88 -2.06
CA VAL A 55 0.29 -8.21 -0.89
C VAL A 55 1.65 -7.61 -1.21
N ARG A 56 2.53 -8.36 -1.90
CA ARG A 56 3.85 -7.83 -2.32
C ARG A 56 3.69 -6.66 -3.28
N PHE A 57 2.76 -6.74 -4.23
CA PHE A 57 2.42 -5.65 -5.14
C PHE A 57 1.99 -4.39 -4.38
N MET A 58 1.10 -4.52 -3.39
CA MET A 58 0.63 -3.39 -2.60
C MET A 58 1.76 -2.73 -1.79
N LEU A 59 2.64 -3.52 -1.17
CA LEU A 59 3.79 -2.99 -0.43
C LEU A 59 4.82 -2.36 -1.37
N TYR A 60 5.07 -2.95 -2.54
CA TYR A 60 5.90 -2.35 -3.59
C TYR A 60 5.35 -0.98 -3.99
N CYS A 61 4.05 -0.89 -4.26
CA CYS A 61 3.41 0.34 -4.72
C CYS A 61 3.37 1.44 -3.65
N ASN A 62 3.53 1.12 -2.37
CA ASN A 62 3.40 2.07 -1.26
C ASN A 62 4.66 2.09 -0.40
N PRO A 63 5.75 2.75 -0.85
CA PRO A 63 7.07 2.71 -0.17
C PRO A 63 7.05 3.33 1.23
N GLY A 64 6.04 4.16 1.54
CA GLY A 64 5.80 4.70 2.88
C GLY A 64 5.29 3.69 3.92
N ILE A 65 4.91 2.49 3.48
CA ILE A 65 4.39 1.44 4.35
C ILE A 65 5.53 0.46 4.66
N SER A 66 5.76 0.22 5.96
CA SER A 66 6.78 -0.75 6.38
C SER A 66 6.47 -2.15 5.80
N PRO A 67 7.47 -2.88 5.27
CA PRO A 67 7.30 -4.28 4.87
C PRO A 67 6.83 -5.19 6.01
N SER A 68 7.08 -4.81 7.27
CA SER A 68 6.63 -5.54 8.48
C SER A 68 5.20 -5.22 8.90
N THR A 69 4.48 -4.37 8.16
CA THR A 69 3.10 -3.98 8.47
C THR A 69 2.20 -5.22 8.44
N PRO A 70 1.34 -5.43 9.46
CA PRO A 70 0.38 -6.53 9.43
C PRO A 70 -0.55 -6.45 8.21
N THR A 71 -0.63 -7.54 7.43
CA THR A 71 -1.39 -7.58 6.16
C THR A 71 -2.70 -8.36 6.25
N ILE A 72 -3.10 -8.80 7.46
CA ILE A 72 -4.26 -9.68 7.68
C ILE A 72 -5.55 -9.07 7.09
N THR A 73 -5.87 -7.81 7.43
CA THR A 73 -7.10 -7.18 6.91
C THR A 73 -7.03 -6.92 5.40
N LEU A 74 -5.84 -6.64 4.85
CA LEU A 74 -5.66 -6.47 3.41
C LEU A 74 -5.95 -7.79 2.68
N ARG A 75 -5.40 -8.90 3.18
CA ARG A 75 -5.61 -10.25 2.68
C ARG A 75 -7.08 -10.65 2.75
N GLU A 76 -7.73 -10.44 3.89
CA GLU A 76 -9.15 -10.71 4.05
C GLU A 76 -10.01 -9.89 3.08
N ALA A 77 -9.77 -8.59 2.95
CA ALA A 77 -10.51 -7.74 2.01
C ALA A 77 -10.28 -8.15 0.55
N PHE A 78 -9.07 -8.60 0.21
CA PHE A 78 -8.73 -9.11 -1.10
C PHE A 78 -9.38 -10.47 -1.39
N ARG A 79 -9.44 -11.40 -0.42
CA ARG A 79 -10.10 -12.72 -0.55
C ARG A 79 -11.61 -12.65 -0.71
N ASN A 80 -12.22 -11.53 -0.29
CA ASN A 80 -13.67 -11.40 -0.24
C ASN A 80 -14.17 -10.32 -1.22
N PRO A 81 -14.21 -10.60 -2.54
CA PRO A 81 -14.99 -9.82 -3.49
C PRO A 81 -16.46 -9.66 -3.04
N PRO A 82 -17.18 -8.65 -3.56
CA PRO A 82 -18.59 -8.45 -3.23
C PRO A 82 -19.41 -9.73 -3.40
N ARG A 83 -20.26 -10.03 -2.41
CA ARG A 83 -21.18 -11.17 -2.45
C ARG A 83 -22.41 -10.88 -3.31
N SER A 84 -22.97 -11.92 -3.91
CA SER A 84 -24.25 -11.90 -4.62
C SER A 84 -25.15 -13.04 -4.17
N GLY A 85 -26.37 -12.76 -3.72
CA GLY A 85 -27.31 -13.80 -3.28
C GLY A 85 -26.75 -14.75 -2.20
N GLY A 86 -25.91 -14.24 -1.29
CA GLY A 86 -25.23 -15.06 -0.28
C GLY A 86 -23.98 -15.82 -0.76
N LYS A 87 -23.72 -15.86 -2.07
CA LYS A 87 -22.52 -16.50 -2.64
C LYS A 87 -21.29 -15.61 -2.49
N THR A 88 -20.16 -16.25 -2.19
CA THR A 88 -18.81 -15.67 -2.24
C THR A 88 -18.11 -16.14 -3.50
N PHE A 89 -17.25 -15.29 -4.05
CA PHE A 89 -16.48 -15.60 -5.25
C PHE A 89 -14.99 -15.53 -4.93
N SER A 90 -14.19 -16.40 -5.55
CA SER A 90 -12.74 -16.33 -5.40
C SER A 90 -12.16 -15.21 -6.25
N THR A 91 -11.18 -14.48 -5.73
CA THR A 91 -10.52 -13.40 -6.46
C THR A 91 -9.74 -13.91 -7.67
N PHE A 92 -9.23 -15.14 -7.60
CA PHE A 92 -8.60 -15.80 -8.75
C PHE A 92 -9.60 -16.04 -9.89
N ALA A 93 -10.84 -16.49 -9.61
CA ALA A 93 -11.85 -16.64 -10.66
C ALA A 93 -12.24 -15.27 -11.26
N VAL A 94 -12.30 -14.21 -10.44
CA VAL A 94 -12.49 -12.84 -10.96
C VAL A 94 -11.33 -12.46 -11.89
N TYR A 95 -10.08 -12.72 -11.51
CA TYR A 95 -8.90 -12.47 -12.35
C TYR A 95 -8.99 -13.19 -13.70
N GLU A 96 -9.29 -14.50 -13.71
CA GLU A 96 -9.38 -15.27 -14.94
C GLU A 96 -10.46 -14.74 -15.89
N LEU A 97 -11.61 -14.33 -15.36
CA LEU A 97 -12.69 -13.75 -16.16
C LEU A 97 -12.35 -12.34 -16.65
N VAL A 98 -11.68 -11.53 -15.83
CA VAL A 98 -11.19 -10.21 -16.27
C VAL A 98 -10.13 -10.37 -17.36
N ARG A 99 -9.22 -11.34 -17.26
CA ARG A 99 -8.25 -11.63 -18.32
C ARG A 99 -8.95 -11.96 -19.63
N LYS A 100 -9.94 -12.86 -19.60
CA LYS A 100 -10.79 -13.18 -20.76
C LYS A 100 -11.55 -11.97 -21.32
N PHE A 101 -11.90 -11.01 -20.47
CA PHE A 101 -12.50 -9.75 -20.91
C PHE A 101 -11.50 -8.88 -21.68
N TYR A 102 -10.24 -8.77 -21.23
CA TYR A 102 -9.17 -8.07 -21.97
C TYR A 102 -8.81 -8.80 -23.28
N ASP A 103 -8.87 -10.13 -23.29
CA ASP A 103 -8.65 -10.96 -24.49
C ASP A 103 -9.84 -10.91 -25.47
N ASN A 104 -10.90 -10.13 -25.17
CA ASN A 104 -12.14 -10.01 -25.95
C ASN A 104 -12.97 -11.32 -26.09
N GLU A 105 -12.70 -12.33 -25.26
CA GLU A 105 -13.54 -13.55 -25.15
C GLU A 105 -14.86 -13.29 -24.41
N ILE A 106 -14.86 -12.30 -23.52
CA ILE A 106 -16.04 -11.78 -22.83
C ILE A 106 -16.22 -10.33 -23.26
N ARG A 107 -17.37 -9.99 -23.83
CA ARG A 107 -17.57 -8.66 -24.45
C ARG A 107 -18.22 -7.66 -23.51
N THR A 108 -18.91 -8.13 -22.48
CA THR A 108 -19.68 -7.27 -21.58
C THR A 108 -19.44 -7.61 -20.12
N TRP A 109 -19.57 -6.60 -19.25
CA TRP A 109 -19.53 -6.80 -17.81
C TRP A 109 -20.68 -7.66 -17.30
N THR A 110 -21.85 -7.58 -17.93
CA THR A 110 -23.00 -8.45 -17.63
C THR A 110 -22.66 -9.91 -17.88
N GLU A 111 -22.04 -10.21 -19.02
CA GLU A 111 -21.59 -11.56 -19.34
C GLU A 111 -20.51 -12.05 -18.35
N LEU A 112 -19.55 -11.18 -17.99
CA LEU A 112 -18.53 -11.50 -16.99
C LEU A 112 -19.18 -11.92 -15.66
N THR A 113 -20.11 -11.12 -15.14
CA THR A 113 -20.74 -11.39 -13.84
C THR A 113 -21.67 -12.59 -13.87
N THR A 114 -22.37 -12.84 -14.97
CA THR A 114 -23.12 -14.08 -15.17
C THR A 114 -22.19 -15.29 -15.19
N ARG A 115 -21.06 -15.24 -15.90
CA ARG A 115 -20.06 -16.33 -15.91
C ARG A 115 -19.38 -16.54 -14.55
N LEU A 116 -19.26 -15.48 -13.74
CA LEU A 116 -18.78 -15.57 -12.36
C LEU A 116 -19.77 -16.36 -11.46
N GLY A 117 -21.03 -16.52 -11.88
CA GLY A 117 -22.06 -17.25 -11.15
C GLY A 117 -23.09 -16.36 -10.46
N VAL A 118 -23.17 -15.08 -10.85
CA VAL A 118 -24.28 -14.20 -10.43
C VAL A 118 -25.53 -14.61 -11.18
N GLU A 119 -26.51 -15.08 -10.42
CA GLU A 119 -27.77 -15.54 -10.99
C GLU A 119 -28.63 -14.37 -11.50
N PRO A 120 -29.32 -14.56 -12.64
CA PRO A 120 -30.35 -13.62 -13.07
C PRO A 120 -31.46 -13.52 -12.03
N PRO A 121 -32.23 -12.42 -12.05
CA PRO A 121 -33.38 -12.24 -11.17
C PRO A 121 -34.37 -13.39 -11.36
N ASP A 122 -34.71 -14.06 -10.26
CA ASP A 122 -35.75 -15.09 -10.22
C ASP A 122 -37.12 -14.42 -10.26
N PRO A 123 -37.99 -14.65 -11.26
CA PRO A 123 -39.31 -14.00 -11.32
C PRO A 123 -40.27 -14.47 -10.21
N SER A 124 -39.96 -15.59 -9.54
CA SER A 124 -40.76 -16.14 -8.44
C SER A 124 -40.38 -15.54 -7.08
N LYS A 125 -39.25 -14.84 -7.01
CA LYS A 125 -38.79 -14.08 -5.85
C LYS A 125 -38.83 -12.61 -6.26
N GLU A 126 -39.17 -11.69 -5.39
CA GLU A 126 -39.26 -10.27 -5.75
C GLU A 126 -37.86 -9.64 -5.94
N GLU A 127 -37.10 -10.12 -6.93
CA GLU A 127 -35.73 -9.72 -7.22
C GLU A 127 -35.67 -8.63 -8.28
N SER A 128 -34.73 -7.69 -8.12
CA SER A 128 -34.55 -6.60 -9.07
C SER A 128 -34.05 -7.10 -10.43
N ALA A 129 -34.73 -6.67 -11.50
CA ALA A 129 -34.29 -6.85 -12.88
C ALA A 129 -32.83 -6.41 -13.13
N GLN A 130 -32.32 -5.49 -12.32
CA GLN A 130 -30.98 -4.90 -12.44
C GLN A 130 -29.90 -5.61 -11.60
N LYS A 131 -30.23 -6.72 -10.91
CA LYS A 131 -29.32 -7.43 -9.98
C LYS A 131 -27.93 -7.72 -10.58
N ILE A 132 -27.87 -8.21 -11.82
CA ILE A 132 -26.61 -8.50 -12.50
C ILE A 132 -25.80 -7.21 -12.75
N ALA A 133 -26.45 -6.16 -13.27
CA ALA A 133 -25.80 -4.90 -13.56
C ALA A 133 -25.29 -4.21 -12.29
N GLN A 134 -26.10 -4.19 -11.23
CA GLN A 134 -25.74 -3.66 -9.92
C GLN A 134 -24.53 -4.40 -9.33
N TYR A 135 -24.52 -5.73 -9.43
CA TYR A 135 -23.37 -6.51 -9.01
C TYR A 135 -22.10 -6.14 -9.80
N GLY A 136 -22.19 -6.00 -11.12
CA GLY A 136 -21.07 -5.57 -11.96
C GLY A 136 -20.50 -4.20 -11.56
N VAL A 137 -21.37 -3.25 -11.22
CA VAL A 137 -20.95 -1.94 -10.69
C VAL A 137 -20.23 -2.09 -9.35
N ARG A 138 -20.77 -2.91 -8.43
CA ARG A 138 -20.15 -3.17 -7.12
C ARG A 138 -18.78 -3.85 -7.26
N LEU A 139 -18.65 -4.82 -8.16
CA LEU A 139 -17.39 -5.51 -8.43
C LEU A 139 -16.34 -4.54 -8.99
N LYS A 140 -16.71 -3.71 -9.96
CA LYS A 140 -15.83 -2.65 -10.49
C LYS A 140 -15.38 -1.67 -9.41
N LYS A 141 -16.32 -1.20 -8.57
CA LYS A 141 -15.99 -0.30 -7.46
C LYS A 141 -15.01 -0.94 -6.48
N TRP A 142 -15.24 -2.20 -6.10
CA TRP A 142 -14.31 -2.95 -5.25
C TRP A 142 -12.93 -3.08 -5.89
N MET A 143 -12.86 -3.46 -7.17
CA MET A 143 -11.60 -3.60 -7.90
C MET A 143 -10.80 -2.31 -7.92
N ASN A 144 -11.47 -1.17 -8.12
CA ASN A 144 -10.83 0.14 -8.10
C ASN A 144 -10.38 0.49 -6.68
N SER A 145 -11.26 0.46 -5.68
CA SER A 145 -10.93 0.84 -4.30
C SER A 145 -9.83 0.01 -3.65
N MET A 146 -9.65 -1.23 -4.11
CA MET A 146 -8.62 -2.15 -3.63
C MET A 146 -7.39 -2.18 -4.54
N HIS A 147 -7.33 -1.36 -5.60
CA HIS A 147 -6.27 -1.39 -6.63
C HIS A 147 -6.07 -2.77 -7.28
N VAL A 148 -7.11 -3.61 -7.25
CA VAL A 148 -7.09 -4.96 -7.85
C VAL A 148 -7.08 -4.87 -9.37
N LYS A 149 -7.72 -3.85 -9.96
CA LYS A 149 -7.63 -3.60 -11.40
C LYS A 149 -6.16 -3.39 -11.82
N ALA A 150 -5.45 -2.48 -11.15
CA ALA A 150 -4.04 -2.20 -11.43
C ALA A 150 -3.15 -3.44 -11.21
N PHE A 151 -3.45 -4.23 -10.18
CA PHE A 151 -2.77 -5.51 -9.95
C PHE A 151 -3.03 -6.52 -11.08
N PHE A 152 -4.26 -6.68 -11.55
CA PHE A 152 -4.56 -7.57 -12.66
C PHE A 152 -3.89 -7.12 -13.96
N GLU A 153 -3.89 -5.83 -14.22
CA GLU A 153 -3.14 -5.23 -15.34
C GLU A 153 -1.65 -5.54 -15.23
N TYR A 154 -1.06 -5.42 -14.04
CA TYR A 154 0.31 -5.84 -13.79
C TYR A 154 0.56 -7.33 -14.12
N LEU A 155 -0.33 -8.23 -13.70
CA LEU A 155 -0.22 -9.66 -13.99
C LEU A 155 -0.30 -9.96 -15.50
N MET A 156 -1.02 -9.13 -16.26
CA MET A 156 -1.19 -9.24 -17.71
C MET A 156 -0.13 -8.46 -18.52
N ASP A 157 0.87 -7.87 -17.86
CA ASP A 157 1.88 -6.99 -18.47
C ASP A 157 1.28 -5.74 -19.15
N ILE A 158 0.19 -5.22 -18.60
CA ILE A 158 -0.46 -3.99 -19.04
C ILE A 158 0.05 -2.84 -18.15
N PRO A 159 0.66 -1.79 -18.73
CA PRO A 159 1.10 -0.62 -17.97
C PRO A 159 -0.06 0.06 -17.25
N ASN A 160 0.14 0.41 -15.98
CA ASN A 160 -0.79 1.19 -15.19
C ASN A 160 0.01 2.18 -14.29
N ASP A 161 -0.51 3.40 -14.14
CA ASP A 161 0.14 4.47 -13.38
C ASP A 161 0.39 4.09 -11.92
N TYR A 162 -0.47 3.28 -11.30
CA TYR A 162 -0.36 2.83 -9.92
C TYR A 162 0.98 2.16 -9.62
N TRP A 163 1.51 1.33 -10.51
CA TRP A 163 2.76 0.59 -10.29
C TRP A 163 3.97 1.14 -11.07
N THR A 164 3.73 2.02 -12.05
CA THR A 164 4.78 2.67 -12.85
C THR A 164 5.17 4.05 -12.32
N LYS A 165 4.24 4.81 -11.72
CA LYS A 165 4.47 6.16 -11.16
C LYS A 165 4.42 6.13 -9.64
N ILE A 166 5.46 5.58 -9.04
CA ILE A 166 5.54 5.36 -7.61
C ILE A 166 5.80 6.69 -6.89
N PRO A 167 5.03 7.04 -5.85
CA PRO A 167 5.27 8.25 -5.07
C PRO A 167 6.67 8.27 -4.46
N ALA A 168 7.37 9.40 -4.62
CA ALA A 168 8.65 9.64 -3.95
C ALA A 168 8.46 9.98 -2.47
N ASP A 169 7.30 10.53 -2.10
CA ASP A 169 6.96 10.83 -0.72
C ASP A 169 6.68 9.53 0.06
N THR A 170 7.37 9.39 1.19
CA THR A 170 7.20 8.26 2.11
C THR A 170 5.97 8.41 2.99
N ASN A 171 5.27 9.54 2.96
CA ASN A 171 3.97 9.66 3.61
C ASN A 171 2.88 8.99 2.75
N PRO A 172 2.31 7.85 3.18
CA PRO A 172 1.32 7.12 2.38
C PRO A 172 0.00 7.89 2.16
N THR A 173 -0.25 8.96 2.91
CA THR A 173 -1.49 9.75 2.82
C THR A 173 -1.29 11.14 2.23
N SER A 174 -0.11 11.46 1.69
CA SER A 174 0.14 12.81 1.16
C SER A 174 -0.54 13.06 -0.18
N GLN A 175 -0.83 12.00 -0.94
CA GLN A 175 -1.55 12.12 -2.19
C GLN A 175 -3.07 12.03 -1.97
N PRO A 176 -3.86 13.03 -2.40
CA PRO A 176 -5.31 13.02 -2.21
C PRO A 176 -6.02 11.99 -3.11
N MET A 177 -5.41 11.59 -4.22
CA MET A 177 -5.97 10.62 -5.16
C MET A 177 -4.83 9.90 -5.90
N ARG A 178 -5.01 8.59 -6.15
CA ARG A 178 -4.06 7.77 -6.90
C ARG A 178 -4.79 6.75 -7.78
N ASP A 179 -4.42 6.67 -9.05
CA ASP A 179 -5.07 5.82 -10.07
C ASP A 179 -6.62 6.00 -10.12
N GLY A 180 -7.08 7.24 -9.96
CA GLY A 180 -8.52 7.57 -9.93
C GLY A 180 -9.25 7.16 -8.65
N VAL A 181 -8.53 6.72 -7.61
CA VAL A 181 -9.09 6.39 -6.28
C VAL A 181 -8.70 7.48 -5.30
N ALA A 182 -9.68 8.18 -4.74
CA ALA A 182 -9.45 9.16 -3.69
C ALA A 182 -8.93 8.46 -2.42
N LEU A 183 -8.14 9.16 -1.60
CA LEU A 183 -7.59 8.62 -0.35
C LEU A 183 -8.70 8.10 0.58
N GLU A 184 -9.85 8.76 0.57
CA GLU A 184 -11.04 8.39 1.32
C GLU A 184 -11.83 7.20 0.73
N ASP A 185 -11.48 6.73 -0.46
CA ASP A 185 -12.06 5.54 -1.10
C ASP A 185 -11.02 4.42 -1.26
N ASP A 186 -9.75 4.66 -0.92
CA ASP A 186 -8.67 3.67 -0.98
C ASP A 186 -8.79 2.66 0.17
N MET A 187 -9.51 1.58 -0.12
CA MET A 187 -9.77 0.50 0.82
C MET A 187 -8.54 -0.35 1.09
N ALA A 188 -7.64 -0.50 0.11
CA ALA A 188 -6.40 -1.26 0.30
C ALA A 188 -5.45 -0.53 1.26
N LEU A 189 -5.29 0.78 1.09
CA LEU A 189 -4.46 1.59 1.98
C LEU A 189 -5.01 1.62 3.40
N ARG A 190 -6.34 1.75 3.56
CA ARG A 190 -7.01 1.66 4.86
C ARG A 190 -6.90 0.29 5.51
N ALA A 191 -6.78 -0.77 4.71
CA ALA A 191 -6.56 -2.11 5.24
C ALA A 191 -5.15 -2.24 5.85
N LEU A 192 -4.16 -1.56 5.28
CA LEU A 192 -2.77 -1.51 5.76
C LEU A 192 -2.55 -0.49 6.90
N LEU A 193 -3.31 0.60 6.92
CA LEU A 193 -3.18 1.69 7.88
C LEU A 193 -4.51 1.91 8.63
N PRO A 194 -4.78 1.16 9.72
CA PRO A 194 -6.01 1.30 10.47
C PRO A 194 -6.27 2.72 11.01
N GLN A 195 -5.21 3.50 11.24
CA GLN A 195 -5.29 4.86 11.78
C GLN A 195 -5.91 5.88 10.83
N ILE A 196 -5.92 5.63 9.51
CA ILE A 196 -6.54 6.52 8.51
C ILE A 196 -8.00 6.15 8.21
N ARG A 197 -8.51 5.08 8.84
CA ARG A 197 -9.92 4.71 8.73
C ARG A 197 -10.75 5.84 9.35
N PRO A 198 -11.82 6.31 8.68
CA PRO A 198 -12.73 7.25 9.30
C PRO A 198 -13.21 6.68 10.64
N ARG A 199 -13.03 7.43 11.73
CA ARG A 199 -13.64 7.08 13.02
C ARG A 199 -15.16 7.16 12.83
N ARG A 200 -15.77 6.03 12.46
CA ARG A 200 -17.21 5.88 12.26
C ARG A 200 -17.92 6.32 13.55
N GLY A 201 -18.52 7.52 13.55
CA GLY A 201 -19.40 7.98 14.64
C GLY A 201 -19.02 9.25 15.40
N ARG A 202 -18.46 10.30 14.78
CA ARG A 202 -18.68 11.64 15.34
C ARG A 202 -20.10 12.07 14.97
N LYS A 203 -21.04 11.93 15.93
CA LYS A 203 -22.39 12.49 15.87
C LYS A 203 -22.33 13.87 15.21
N ARG A 204 -23.23 14.15 14.26
CA ARG A 204 -23.61 15.53 13.95
C ARG A 204 -24.00 16.16 15.30
N PRO A 205 -23.49 17.34 15.67
CA PRO A 205 -24.10 18.08 16.76
C PRO A 205 -25.60 18.18 16.45
N ALA A 206 -26.44 17.73 17.38
CA ALA A 206 -27.84 18.12 17.36
C ALA A 206 -27.84 19.64 17.48
N GLU A 207 -28.39 20.33 16.49
CA GLU A 207 -28.76 21.72 16.63
C GLU A 207 -29.98 21.72 17.55
N ASP A 208 -29.72 21.66 18.87
CA ASP A 208 -30.72 21.92 19.89
C ASP A 208 -31.15 23.38 19.77
N GLU A 209 -32.33 23.57 19.19
CA GLU A 209 -33.42 24.33 19.80
C GLU A 209 -32.97 25.52 20.67
N VAL A 210 -32.74 26.68 20.03
CA VAL A 210 -32.74 27.95 20.76
C VAL A 210 -34.18 28.44 20.80
N VAL A 211 -34.88 28.05 21.87
CA VAL A 211 -36.05 28.76 22.38
C VAL A 211 -35.59 30.15 22.80
N THR A 212 -36.10 31.21 22.17
CA THR A 212 -36.60 32.41 22.85
C THR A 212 -37.58 33.15 21.95
#